data_AF-A0A934CWB7-F1
#
_entry.id   AF-A0A934CWB7-F1
#
_cell.length_a   1.000
_cell.length_b   1.000
_cell.length_c   1.000
_cell.angle_alpha   90.00
_cell.angle_beta   90.00
_cell.angle_gamma   90.00
#
_symmetry.space_group_name_H-M   'P 1'
#
loop_
_entity.id
_entity.type
_entity.pdbx_description
1 polymer ?
#
loop_
_entity_poly.entity_id
_entity_poly.type
_entity_poly.pdbx_seq_one_letter_code
_entity_poly.pdbx_strand_id
1 'polypeptide(L)'
;MTAIAVFVPLSPAMPAANLDSAWSFGLNQSVAQGLSFGKEIIFTFGPYTSIYTRAYNPSTDFIMLLGSICLALSYWACCALLIKGVKWYWILSFCFFGLASLTYNRDVLLFSYPLLVGLVCFKNAHNGKFSPYYFAILFASLGLLPLVKGNTLILCAAIEVLCLVFFIVNKQTRLALVALLTSLVSMLFFWSLSGQSVANLPDYFINMAPIISGFTEAMAVNGSTREIVFYLITAISLLIVISIQRQINVISKIFLFCIYFCLLPSRPVLSDTVAVMSSSPVVPYL
;
A
#
# COMPACT_ATOMS: atom_id res chain seq x y z
N MET A 1 4.19 -0.59 -18.46
CA MET A 1 4.87 0.70 -18.71
C MET A 1 4.22 1.88 -17.98
N THR A 2 2.90 2.09 -18.05
CA THR A 2 2.23 3.23 -17.37
C THR A 2 2.39 3.26 -15.84
N ALA A 3 2.43 2.10 -15.17
CA ALA A 3 2.67 2.05 -13.71
C ALA A 3 4.03 2.64 -13.30
N ILE A 4 5.06 2.54 -14.15
CA ILE A 4 6.38 3.12 -13.89
C ILE A 4 6.27 4.65 -13.81
N ALA A 5 5.51 5.28 -14.70
CA ALA A 5 5.30 6.73 -14.68
C ALA A 5 4.50 7.20 -13.44
N VAL A 6 3.67 6.33 -12.84
CA VAL A 6 2.88 6.67 -11.66
C VAL A 6 3.66 6.45 -10.36
N PHE A 7 4.49 5.40 -10.29
CA PHE A 7 5.21 5.04 -9.07
C PHE A 7 6.61 5.62 -8.98
N VAL A 8 7.35 5.66 -10.10
CA VAL A 8 8.73 6.16 -10.11
C VAL A 8 8.69 7.68 -10.19
N PRO A 9 9.18 8.40 -9.17
CA PRO A 9 9.27 9.85 -9.22
C PRO A 9 10.44 10.24 -10.13
N LEU A 10 10.24 10.17 -11.44
CA LEU A 10 11.25 10.60 -12.43
C LEU A 10 11.54 12.12 -12.32
N SER A 11 10.67 12.86 -11.64
CA SER A 11 10.91 14.23 -11.16
C SER A 11 10.54 14.28 -9.67
N PRO A 12 11.50 14.01 -8.76
CA PRO A 12 11.28 14.10 -7.32
C PRO A 12 10.87 15.50 -6.88
N ALA A 13 10.07 15.59 -5.82
CA ALA A 13 9.66 16.85 -5.21
C ALA A 13 10.83 17.47 -4.44
N MET A 14 11.15 18.73 -4.75
CA MET A 14 12.12 19.50 -3.98
C MET A 14 11.49 19.99 -2.67
N PRO A 15 12.28 20.12 -1.58
CA PRO A 15 11.80 20.70 -0.33
C PRO A 15 11.21 22.09 -0.54
N ALA A 16 10.09 22.37 0.12
CA ALA A 16 9.43 23.67 0.10
C ALA A 16 9.40 24.27 1.51
N ALA A 17 9.08 25.56 1.63
CA ALA A 17 8.89 26.19 2.93
C ALA A 17 7.44 26.01 3.41
N ASN A 18 7.03 24.78 3.72
CA ASN A 18 5.71 24.49 4.29
C ASN A 18 5.76 23.33 5.30
N LEU A 19 4.69 23.17 6.09
CA LEU A 19 4.63 22.17 7.16
C LEU A 19 4.80 20.73 6.64
N ASP A 20 4.17 20.39 5.52
CA ASP A 20 4.14 19.03 4.98
C ASP A 20 5.47 18.57 4.38
N SER A 21 6.21 19.51 3.78
CA SER A 21 7.54 19.23 3.26
C SER A 21 8.58 19.11 4.39
N ALA A 22 8.38 19.77 5.53
CA ALA A 22 9.30 19.72 6.66
C ALA A 22 9.43 18.30 7.26
N TRP A 23 8.31 17.63 7.54
CA TRP A 23 8.36 16.26 8.06
C TRP A 23 8.86 15.27 6.98
N SER A 24 8.44 15.45 5.73
CA SER A 24 8.86 14.61 4.60
C SER A 24 10.38 14.66 4.40
N PHE A 25 10.96 15.87 4.47
CA PHE A 25 12.39 16.07 4.38
C PHE A 25 13.12 15.56 5.63
N GLY A 26 12.59 15.82 6.83
CA GLY A 26 13.17 15.38 8.10
C GLY A 26 13.32 13.87 8.19
N LEU A 27 12.34 13.09 7.71
CA LEU A 27 12.44 11.63 7.69
C LEU A 27 13.53 11.14 6.72
N ASN A 28 13.61 11.70 5.51
CA ASN A 28 14.68 11.35 4.57
C ASN A 28 16.06 11.71 5.12
N GLN A 29 16.17 12.86 5.79
CA GLN A 29 17.40 13.29 6.45
C GLN A 29 17.78 12.36 7.60
N SER A 30 16.79 11.84 8.34
CA SER A 30 17.01 10.88 9.42
C SER A 30 17.59 9.56 8.90
N VAL A 31 17.10 9.08 7.76
CA VAL A 31 17.69 7.91 7.06
C VAL A 31 19.11 8.22 6.60
N ALA A 32 19.34 9.40 6.01
CA ALA A 32 20.67 9.82 5.55
C ALA A 32 21.70 9.92 6.69
N GLN A 33 21.25 10.26 7.90
CA GLN A 33 22.09 10.32 9.11
C GLN A 33 22.24 8.96 9.81
N GLY A 34 21.55 7.92 9.35
CA GLY A 34 21.59 6.60 9.97
C GLY A 34 20.87 6.53 11.32
N LEU A 35 19.91 7.43 11.58
CA LEU A 35 19.13 7.40 12.82
C LEU A 35 18.25 6.15 12.89
N SER A 36 18.13 5.58 14.09
CA SER A 36 17.41 4.35 14.34
C SER A 36 15.90 4.57 14.34
N PHE A 37 15.21 4.08 13.31
CA PHE A 37 13.75 4.07 13.27
C PHE A 37 13.20 3.13 14.35
N GLY A 38 12.21 3.61 15.10
CA GLY A 38 11.65 2.93 16.26
C GLY A 38 12.30 3.26 17.59
N LYS A 39 13.46 3.95 17.61
CA LYS A 39 14.12 4.39 18.85
C LYS A 39 14.36 5.88 18.87
N GLU A 40 15.10 6.36 17.87
CA GLU A 40 15.46 7.77 17.73
C GLU A 40 14.40 8.50 16.89
N ILE A 41 13.81 7.81 15.92
CA ILE A 41 12.71 8.33 15.10
C ILE A 41 11.46 7.49 15.34
N ILE A 42 10.44 8.10 15.95
CA ILE A 42 9.14 7.48 16.18
C ILE A 42 8.11 8.27 15.38
N PHE A 43 7.65 7.70 14.26
CA PHE A 43 6.72 8.34 13.34
C PHE A 43 5.88 7.28 12.61
N THR A 44 4.78 7.66 11.96
CA THR A 44 3.87 6.73 11.25
C THR A 44 4.42 6.19 9.93
N PHE A 45 5.53 6.77 9.45
CA PHE A 45 6.22 6.37 8.22
C PHE A 45 7.59 5.77 8.56
N GLY A 46 8.09 4.95 7.66
CA GLY A 46 9.36 4.25 7.83
C GLY A 46 10.49 4.79 6.94
N PRO A 47 11.61 4.06 6.88
CA PRO A 47 12.79 4.46 6.12
C PRO A 47 12.56 4.65 4.61
N TYR A 48 11.48 4.06 4.06
CA TYR A 48 11.11 4.15 2.65
C TYR A 48 10.02 5.19 2.37
N THR A 49 9.78 6.12 3.30
CA THR A 49 8.76 7.18 3.16
C THR A 49 8.89 8.00 1.88
N SER A 50 10.10 8.14 1.34
CA SER A 50 10.39 8.84 0.07
C SER A 50 9.61 8.27 -1.12
N ILE A 51 9.25 6.98 -1.10
CA ILE A 51 8.38 6.37 -2.12
C ILE A 51 6.98 7.01 -2.11
N TYR A 52 6.48 7.37 -0.94
CA TYR A 52 5.18 8.02 -0.76
C TYR A 52 5.27 9.54 -1.00
N THR A 53 6.21 10.21 -0.35
CA THR A 53 6.33 11.68 -0.37
C THR A 53 6.97 12.21 -1.64
N ARG A 54 7.76 11.37 -2.33
CA ARG A 54 8.61 11.74 -3.47
C ARG A 54 9.64 12.83 -3.15
N ALA A 55 9.89 13.08 -1.86
CA ALA A 55 10.84 14.10 -1.43
C ALA A 55 12.25 13.68 -1.82
N TYR A 56 12.96 14.57 -2.52
CA TYR A 56 14.34 14.35 -2.92
C TYR A 56 15.29 14.46 -1.74
N ASN A 57 16.24 13.53 -1.64
CA ASN A 57 17.45 13.69 -0.85
C ASN A 57 18.60 12.91 -1.54
N PRO A 58 19.75 13.54 -1.82
CA PRO A 58 20.85 12.90 -2.55
C PRO A 58 21.30 11.55 -1.98
N SER A 59 21.21 11.36 -0.66
CA SER A 59 21.69 10.16 0.01
C SER A 59 20.69 9.00 -0.05
N THR A 60 19.39 9.29 -0.19
CA THR A 60 18.31 8.28 -0.15
C THR A 60 17.61 8.09 -1.50
N ASP A 61 17.93 8.92 -2.50
CA ASP A 61 17.30 8.90 -3.82
C ASP A 61 17.42 7.54 -4.51
N PHE A 62 18.58 6.90 -4.41
CA PHE A 62 18.79 5.56 -4.97
C PHE A 62 17.84 4.51 -4.39
N ILE A 63 17.66 4.52 -3.06
CA ILE A 63 16.79 3.59 -2.34
C ILE A 63 15.32 3.87 -2.69
N MET A 64 14.94 5.15 -2.81
CA MET A 64 13.62 5.57 -3.28
C MET A 64 13.33 5.03 -4.69
N LEU A 65 14.22 5.27 -5.65
CA LEU A 65 14.06 4.83 -7.04
C LEU A 65 13.96 3.31 -7.13
N LEU A 66 14.83 2.59 -6.43
CA LEU A 66 14.83 1.12 -6.42
C LEU A 66 13.50 0.56 -5.88
N GLY A 67 13.03 1.08 -4.73
CA GLY A 67 11.78 0.66 -4.12
C GLY A 67 10.56 1.01 -4.97
N SER A 68 10.54 2.22 -5.56
CA SER A 68 9.49 2.64 -6.48
C SER A 68 9.45 1.80 -7.76
N ILE A 69 10.60 1.43 -8.34
CA ILE A 69 10.67 0.54 -9.52
C ILE A 69 10.15 -0.85 -9.14
N CYS A 70 10.56 -1.39 -7.99
CA CYS A 70 10.07 -2.67 -7.50
C CYS A 70 8.54 -2.68 -7.38
N LEU A 71 7.97 -1.69 -6.70
CA LEU A 71 6.51 -1.54 -6.57
C LEU A 71 5.84 -1.37 -7.93
N ALA A 72 6.40 -0.55 -8.82
CA ALA A 72 5.84 -0.31 -10.15
C ALA A 72 5.75 -1.58 -11.00
N LEU A 73 6.83 -2.39 -10.99
CA LEU A 73 6.91 -3.64 -11.74
C LEU A 73 5.94 -4.67 -11.17
N SER A 74 5.87 -4.80 -9.85
CA SER A 74 4.95 -5.69 -9.17
C SER A 74 3.48 -5.29 -9.40
N TYR A 75 3.17 -4.00 -9.33
CA TYR A 75 1.83 -3.48 -9.63
C TYR A 75 1.44 -3.74 -11.08
N TRP A 76 2.36 -3.48 -12.02
CA TRP A 76 2.14 -3.77 -13.43
C TRP A 76 1.93 -5.27 -13.67
N ALA A 77 2.72 -6.13 -13.02
CA ALA A 77 2.57 -7.58 -13.12
C ALA A 77 1.19 -8.03 -12.60
N CYS A 78 0.73 -7.51 -11.45
CA CYS A 78 -0.62 -7.74 -10.95
C CYS A 78 -1.69 -7.40 -12.00
N CYS A 79 -1.64 -6.18 -12.55
CA CYS A 79 -2.59 -5.75 -13.58
C CYS A 79 -2.54 -6.64 -14.82
N ALA A 80 -1.34 -6.96 -15.34
CA ALA A 80 -1.17 -7.78 -16.53
C ALA A 80 -1.73 -9.21 -16.32
N LEU A 81 -1.50 -9.80 -15.15
CA LEU A 81 -2.02 -11.12 -14.79
C LEU A 81 -3.55 -11.10 -14.64
N LEU A 82 -4.12 -10.05 -14.07
CA LEU A 82 -5.58 -9.90 -13.90
C LEU A 82 -6.31 -9.62 -15.21
N ILE A 83 -5.72 -8.83 -16.11
CA ILE A 83 -6.30 -8.47 -17.41
C ILE A 83 -6.31 -9.65 -18.39
N LYS A 84 -5.43 -10.64 -18.24
CA LYS A 84 -5.37 -11.80 -19.16
C LYS A 84 -6.73 -12.52 -19.27
N GLY A 85 -7.37 -12.45 -20.44
CA GLY A 85 -8.69 -13.05 -20.71
C GLY A 85 -9.88 -12.11 -20.48
N VAL A 86 -9.64 -10.83 -20.16
CA VAL A 86 -10.66 -9.78 -20.04
C VAL A 86 -10.84 -9.09 -21.40
N LYS A 87 -12.08 -8.73 -21.75
CA LYS A 87 -12.40 -8.02 -23.00
C LYS A 87 -11.86 -6.58 -22.99
N TRP A 88 -11.43 -6.09 -24.15
CA TRP A 88 -10.69 -4.81 -24.29
C TRP A 88 -11.40 -3.57 -23.72
N TYR A 89 -12.73 -3.51 -23.76
CA TYR A 89 -13.50 -2.37 -23.25
C TYR A 89 -13.45 -2.24 -21.72
N TRP A 90 -13.38 -3.36 -20.98
CA TRP A 90 -13.16 -3.33 -19.54
C TRP A 90 -11.73 -2.89 -19.18
N ILE A 91 -10.76 -3.21 -20.05
CA ILE A 91 -9.37 -2.75 -19.90
C ILE A 91 -9.31 -1.23 -20.07
N LEU A 92 -10.00 -0.68 -21.09
CA LEU A 92 -10.07 0.76 -21.28
C LEU A 92 -10.76 1.48 -20.11
N SER A 93 -11.86 0.91 -19.60
CA SER A 93 -12.54 1.45 -18.41
C SER A 93 -11.61 1.46 -17.19
N PHE A 94 -10.87 0.36 -16.95
CA PHE A 94 -9.89 0.29 -15.87
C PHE A 94 -8.74 1.29 -16.05
N CYS A 95 -8.21 1.43 -17.27
CA CYS A 95 -7.16 2.41 -17.55
C CYS A 95 -7.66 3.84 -17.37
N PHE A 96 -8.86 4.17 -17.82
CA PHE A 96 -9.39 5.53 -17.76
C PHE A 96 -9.79 5.93 -16.33
N PHE A 97 -10.58 5.11 -15.64
CA PHE A 97 -11.07 5.43 -14.29
C PHE A 97 -10.07 5.04 -13.20
N GLY A 98 -9.43 3.88 -13.33
CA GLY A 98 -8.48 3.38 -12.33
C GLY A 98 -7.20 4.21 -12.28
N LEU A 99 -6.52 4.43 -13.42
CA LEU A 99 -5.25 5.16 -13.41
C LEU A 99 -5.42 6.66 -13.08
N ALA A 100 -6.55 7.27 -13.47
CA ALA A 100 -6.85 8.65 -13.10
C ALA A 100 -7.02 8.81 -11.58
N SER A 101 -7.78 7.91 -10.95
CA SER A 101 -7.98 7.92 -9.50
C SER A 101 -6.69 7.64 -8.72
N LEU A 102 -5.84 6.72 -9.21
CA LEU A 102 -4.55 6.38 -8.61
C LEU A 102 -3.53 7.53 -8.64
N THR A 103 -3.70 8.49 -9.53
CA THR A 103 -2.83 9.67 -9.61
C THR A 103 -3.22 10.74 -8.59
N TYR A 104 -4.48 10.75 -8.15
CA TYR A 104 -5.04 11.75 -7.24
C TYR A 104 -4.64 11.52 -5.77
N ASN A 105 -4.64 10.27 -5.30
CA ASN A 105 -4.30 9.95 -3.91
C ASN A 105 -3.36 8.74 -3.82
N ARG A 106 -2.23 8.94 -3.14
CA ARG A 106 -1.17 7.94 -2.96
C ARG A 106 -1.58 6.80 -2.04
N ASP A 107 -2.42 7.08 -1.05
CA ASP A 107 -2.93 6.05 -0.14
C ASP A 107 -3.78 5.03 -0.88
N VAL A 108 -4.62 5.47 -1.83
CA VAL A 108 -5.41 4.57 -2.69
C VAL A 108 -4.49 3.63 -3.46
N LEU A 109 -3.36 4.13 -3.94
CA LEU A 109 -2.39 3.34 -4.69
C LEU A 109 -1.67 2.32 -3.81
N LEU A 110 -1.22 2.68 -2.59
CA LEU A 110 -0.57 1.75 -1.68
C LEU A 110 -1.55 0.70 -1.13
N PHE A 111 -2.78 1.09 -0.77
CA PHE A 111 -3.80 0.19 -0.24
C PHE A 111 -4.44 -0.70 -1.30
N SER A 112 -4.50 -0.26 -2.57
CA SER A 112 -5.00 -1.11 -3.66
C SER A 112 -4.05 -2.26 -3.99
N TYR A 113 -2.75 -2.13 -3.73
CA TYR A 113 -1.78 -3.15 -4.11
C TYR A 113 -2.00 -4.50 -3.39
N PRO A 114 -2.14 -4.56 -2.05
CA PRO A 114 -2.51 -5.81 -1.37
C PRO A 114 -3.76 -6.48 -1.92
N LEU A 115 -4.80 -5.71 -2.25
CA LEU A 115 -6.01 -6.24 -2.88
C LEU A 115 -5.71 -6.90 -4.23
N LEU A 116 -4.91 -6.25 -5.09
CA LEU A 116 -4.54 -6.82 -6.39
C LEU A 116 -3.81 -8.14 -6.23
N VAL A 117 -2.91 -8.25 -5.24
CA VAL A 117 -2.22 -9.51 -4.92
C VAL A 117 -3.23 -10.60 -4.53
N GLY A 118 -4.19 -10.28 -3.66
CA GLY A 118 -5.27 -11.20 -3.28
C GLY A 118 -6.11 -11.67 -4.46
N LEU A 119 -6.45 -10.78 -5.39
CA LEU A 119 -7.18 -11.12 -6.62
C LEU A 119 -6.35 -12.01 -7.56
N VAL A 120 -5.04 -11.80 -7.66
CA VAL A 120 -4.14 -12.68 -8.42
C VAL A 120 -4.11 -14.08 -7.80
N CYS A 121 -4.11 -14.20 -6.47
CA CYS A 121 -4.19 -15.47 -5.76
C CYS A 121 -5.50 -16.21 -6.09
N PHE A 122 -6.65 -15.51 -6.04
CA PHE A 122 -7.94 -16.05 -6.46
C PHE A 122 -7.91 -16.55 -7.91
N LYS A 123 -7.40 -15.74 -8.84
CA LYS A 123 -7.33 -16.09 -10.26
C LYS A 123 -6.44 -17.30 -10.52
N ASN A 124 -5.35 -17.45 -9.77
CA ASN A 124 -4.46 -18.60 -9.89
C ASN A 124 -5.09 -19.88 -9.35
N ALA A 125 -5.83 -19.82 -8.24
CA ALA A 125 -6.52 -21.00 -7.72
C ALA A 125 -7.53 -21.57 -8.73
N HIS A 126 -8.17 -20.71 -9.52
CA HIS A 126 -9.13 -21.14 -10.54
C HIS A 126 -8.49 -21.62 -11.85
N ASN A 127 -7.40 -20.98 -12.28
CA ASN A 127 -6.79 -21.25 -13.58
C ASN A 127 -5.54 -22.13 -13.53
N GLY A 128 -4.91 -22.31 -12.37
CA GLY A 128 -3.81 -23.25 -12.09
C GLY A 128 -2.52 -23.05 -12.88
N LYS A 129 -2.21 -21.82 -13.33
CA LYS A 129 -1.23 -21.59 -14.42
C LYS A 129 -0.04 -20.71 -14.07
N PHE A 130 0.03 -20.10 -12.88
CA PHE A 130 1.12 -19.18 -12.56
C PHE A 130 2.24 -19.85 -11.76
N SER A 131 3.46 -19.56 -12.18
CA SER A 131 4.68 -20.03 -11.53
C SER A 131 4.90 -19.37 -10.17
N PRO A 132 5.45 -20.08 -9.16
CA PRO A 132 5.78 -19.52 -7.84
C PRO A 132 6.68 -18.29 -7.89
N TYR A 133 7.52 -18.14 -8.92
CA TYR A 133 8.40 -16.98 -9.06
C TYR A 133 7.64 -15.65 -9.20
N TYR A 134 6.47 -15.66 -9.86
CA TYR A 134 5.64 -14.46 -9.93
C TYR A 134 5.13 -14.07 -8.55
N PHE A 135 4.70 -15.05 -7.75
CA PHE A 135 4.24 -14.80 -6.38
C PHE A 135 5.36 -14.29 -5.48
N ALA A 136 6.59 -14.79 -5.62
CA ALA A 136 7.73 -14.26 -4.88
C ALA A 136 7.90 -12.75 -5.13
N ILE A 137 7.85 -12.31 -6.39
CA ILE A 137 7.98 -10.88 -6.74
C ILE A 137 6.81 -10.06 -6.15
N LEU A 138 5.59 -10.57 -6.23
CA LEU A 138 4.41 -9.86 -5.72
C LEU A 138 4.42 -9.75 -4.18
N PHE A 139 4.71 -10.84 -3.48
CA PHE A 139 4.79 -10.83 -2.02
C PHE A 139 6.03 -10.11 -1.49
N ALA A 140 7.12 -10.02 -2.27
CA ALA A 140 8.27 -9.19 -1.91
C ALA A 140 7.88 -7.71 -1.75
N SER A 141 7.04 -7.19 -2.64
CA SER A 141 6.54 -5.82 -2.56
C SER A 141 5.56 -5.60 -1.41
N LEU A 142 4.86 -6.64 -0.95
CA LEU A 142 4.03 -6.55 0.27
C LEU A 142 4.88 -6.29 1.52
N GLY A 143 6.04 -6.93 1.65
CA GLY A 143 6.96 -6.67 2.77
C GLY A 143 7.61 -5.27 2.74
N LEU A 144 7.64 -4.60 1.58
CA LEU A 144 8.14 -3.22 1.45
C LEU A 144 7.13 -2.18 1.95
N LEU A 145 5.83 -2.39 1.75
CA LEU A 145 4.79 -1.40 2.07
C LEU A 145 4.79 -0.92 3.55
N PRO A 146 4.91 -1.80 4.56
CA PRO A 146 4.99 -1.40 5.97
C PRO A 146 6.18 -0.48 6.28
N LEU A 147 7.25 -0.57 5.49
CA LEU A 147 8.44 0.27 5.64
C LEU A 147 8.30 1.63 4.94
N VAL A 148 7.32 1.77 4.03
CA VAL A 148 6.92 3.05 3.46
C VAL A 148 6.02 3.78 4.46
N LYS A 149 4.87 3.17 4.80
CA LYS A 149 3.87 3.72 5.70
C LYS A 149 3.43 2.62 6.68
N GLY A 150 3.74 2.77 7.96
CA GLY A 150 3.62 1.68 8.93
C GLY A 150 2.20 1.16 9.14
N ASN A 151 1.18 2.01 9.03
CA ASN A 151 -0.23 1.57 9.13
C ASN A 151 -0.63 0.57 8.02
N THR A 152 0.10 0.54 6.89
CA THR A 152 -0.14 -0.46 5.84
C THR A 152 0.16 -1.89 6.30
N LEU A 153 0.91 -2.08 7.40
CA LEU A 153 1.20 -3.39 7.99
C LEU A 153 -0.08 -4.16 8.30
N ILE A 154 -1.08 -3.50 8.89
CA ILE A 154 -2.32 -4.15 9.31
C ILE A 154 -3.04 -4.74 8.10
N LEU A 155 -3.16 -3.95 7.03
CA LEU A 155 -3.78 -4.39 5.78
C LEU A 155 -2.96 -5.48 5.08
N CYS A 156 -1.65 -5.31 4.98
CA CYS A 156 -0.77 -6.29 4.33
C CYS A 156 -0.78 -7.62 5.07
N ALA A 157 -0.67 -7.62 6.40
CA ALA A 157 -0.71 -8.81 7.23
C ALA A 157 -2.07 -9.52 7.14
N ALA A 158 -3.18 -8.76 7.18
CA ALA A 158 -4.52 -9.34 7.04
C ALA A 158 -4.68 -10.06 5.70
N ILE A 159 -4.30 -9.41 4.60
CA ILE A 159 -4.39 -10.00 3.25
C ILE A 159 -3.41 -11.15 3.09
N GLU A 160 -2.22 -11.07 3.65
CA GLU A 160 -1.22 -12.15 3.62
C GLU A 160 -1.74 -13.40 4.33
N VAL A 161 -2.31 -13.25 5.54
CA VAL A 161 -2.95 -14.36 6.27
C VAL A 161 -4.11 -14.95 5.47
N LEU A 162 -4.98 -14.11 4.89
CA LEU A 162 -6.07 -14.58 4.04
C LEU A 162 -5.55 -15.37 2.84
N CYS A 163 -4.52 -14.90 2.16
CA CYS A 163 -3.91 -15.58 1.01
C CYS A 163 -3.27 -16.91 1.43
N LEU A 164 -2.61 -16.94 2.58
CA LEU A 164 -1.98 -18.15 3.14
C LEU A 164 -3.04 -19.21 3.44
N VAL A 165 -4.09 -18.86 4.18
CA VAL A 165 -5.22 -19.75 4.48
C VAL A 165 -5.85 -20.24 3.18
N PHE A 166 -6.08 -19.33 2.22
CA PHE A 166 -6.66 -19.67 0.93
C PHE A 166 -5.81 -20.69 0.15
N PHE A 167 -4.48 -20.54 0.12
CA PHE A 167 -3.60 -21.50 -0.55
C PHE A 167 -3.55 -22.85 0.17
N ILE A 168 -3.54 -22.88 1.50
CA ILE A 168 -3.58 -24.13 2.28
C ILE A 168 -4.87 -24.91 1.97
N VAL A 169 -6.02 -24.23 2.01
CA VAL A 169 -7.32 -24.86 1.74
C VAL A 169 -7.39 -25.40 0.30
N ASN A 170 -6.76 -24.72 -0.66
CA ASN A 170 -6.66 -25.18 -2.04
C ASN A 170 -5.51 -26.18 -2.29
N LYS A 171 -4.86 -26.71 -1.24
CA LYS A 171 -3.73 -27.67 -1.29
C LYS A 171 -2.49 -27.15 -2.03
N GLN A 172 -2.31 -25.84 -2.12
CA GLN A 172 -1.16 -25.17 -2.76
C GLN A 172 -0.11 -24.74 -1.72
N THR A 173 0.33 -25.67 -0.87
CA THR A 173 1.24 -25.38 0.26
C THR A 173 2.56 -24.74 -0.15
N ARG A 174 3.10 -25.10 -1.32
CA ARG A 174 4.30 -24.46 -1.88
C ARG A 174 4.09 -22.96 -2.12
N LEU A 175 2.93 -22.56 -2.64
CA LEU A 175 2.62 -21.14 -2.86
C LEU A 175 2.37 -20.41 -1.54
N ALA A 176 1.73 -21.06 -0.56
CA ALA A 176 1.58 -20.50 0.78
C ALA A 176 2.93 -20.21 1.44
N LEU A 177 3.88 -21.14 1.36
CA LEU A 177 5.23 -20.96 1.90
C LEU A 177 6.00 -19.86 1.16
N VAL A 178 5.92 -19.82 -0.18
CA VAL A 178 6.57 -18.76 -0.96
C VAL A 178 5.99 -17.39 -0.60
N ALA A 179 4.66 -17.27 -0.49
CA ALA A 179 4.01 -16.02 -0.11
C ALA A 179 4.52 -15.50 1.25
N LEU A 180 4.46 -16.36 2.27
CA LEU A 180 4.86 -16.01 3.64
C LEU A 180 6.35 -15.68 3.73
N LEU A 181 7.22 -16.59 3.26
CA LEU A 181 8.65 -16.42 3.39
C LEU A 181 9.15 -15.22 2.60
N THR A 182 8.60 -14.97 1.41
CA THR A 182 9.09 -13.86 0.58
C THR A 182 8.71 -12.51 1.15
N SER A 183 7.51 -12.36 1.73
CA SER A 183 7.08 -11.12 2.40
C SER A 183 7.96 -10.81 3.63
N LEU A 184 8.24 -11.82 4.46
CA LEU A 184 9.09 -11.65 5.65
C LEU A 184 10.55 -11.36 5.27
N VAL A 185 11.10 -12.13 4.32
CA VAL A 185 12.48 -11.93 3.87
C VAL A 185 12.64 -10.59 3.17
N SER A 186 11.66 -10.14 2.38
CA SER A 186 11.75 -8.83 1.73
C SER A 186 11.66 -7.69 2.73
N MET A 187 10.80 -7.78 3.75
CA MET A 187 10.74 -6.77 4.81
C MET A 187 12.08 -6.65 5.54
N LEU A 188 12.70 -7.77 5.92
CA LEU A 188 14.03 -7.79 6.54
C LEU A 188 15.12 -7.27 5.61
N PHE A 189 15.07 -7.65 4.33
CA PHE A 189 16.02 -7.21 3.31
C PHE A 189 15.97 -5.70 3.12
N PHE A 190 14.79 -5.13 2.89
CA PHE A 190 14.62 -3.68 2.72
C PHE A 190 14.95 -2.92 4.01
N TRP A 191 14.55 -3.43 5.18
CA TRP A 191 14.95 -2.85 6.46
C TRP A 191 16.47 -2.73 6.59
N SER A 192 17.19 -3.82 6.32
CA SER A 192 18.65 -3.85 6.38
C SER A 192 19.29 -2.97 5.30
N LEU A 193 18.72 -2.93 4.10
CA LEU A 193 19.18 -2.10 2.98
C LEU A 193 19.08 -0.60 3.31
N SER A 194 18.12 -0.21 4.15
CA SER A 194 18.01 1.17 4.67
C SER A 194 19.03 1.53 5.76
N GLY A 195 19.98 0.65 6.05
CA GLY A 195 21.01 0.85 7.07
C GLY A 195 20.54 0.61 8.50
N GLN A 196 19.33 0.07 8.68
CA GLN A 196 18.73 -0.12 10.00
C GLN A 196 19.13 -1.47 10.60
N SER A 197 19.38 -1.49 11.92
CA SER A 197 19.62 -2.74 12.63
C SER A 197 18.33 -3.57 12.72
N VAL A 198 18.41 -4.86 12.40
CA VAL A 198 17.27 -5.80 12.48
C VAL A 198 16.68 -5.86 13.89
N ALA A 199 17.49 -5.64 14.93
CA ALA A 199 17.05 -5.62 16.31
C ALA A 199 16.07 -4.47 16.61
N ASN A 200 16.05 -3.40 15.81
CA ASN A 200 15.17 -2.25 16.01
C ASN A 200 13.81 -2.39 15.31
N LEU A 201 13.62 -3.43 14.49
CA LEU A 201 12.37 -3.63 13.75
C LEU A 201 11.14 -3.87 14.66
N PRO A 202 11.24 -4.63 15.77
CA PRO A 202 10.13 -4.73 16.72
C PRO A 202 9.81 -3.39 17.37
N ASP A 203 10.84 -2.64 17.78
CA ASP A 203 10.67 -1.32 18.40
C ASP A 203 9.98 -0.32 17.45
N TYR A 204 10.28 -0.40 16.15
CA TYR A 204 9.59 0.40 15.12
C TYR A 204 8.08 0.18 15.12
N PHE A 205 7.61 -1.07 15.16
CA PHE A 205 6.17 -1.35 15.18
C PHE A 205 5.53 -1.08 16.53
N ILE A 206 6.20 -1.43 17.64
CA ILE A 206 5.68 -1.24 19.00
C ILE A 206 5.51 0.25 19.31
N ASN A 207 6.53 1.06 19.03
CA ASN A 207 6.52 2.48 19.38
C ASN A 207 5.67 3.32 18.43
N MET A 208 5.41 2.84 17.22
CA MET A 208 4.49 3.49 16.28
C MET A 208 3.02 3.21 16.61
N ALA A 209 2.69 2.04 17.18
CA ALA A 209 1.30 1.62 17.38
C ALA A 209 0.42 2.64 18.14
N PRO A 210 0.88 3.27 19.24
CA PRO A 210 0.13 4.32 19.92
C PRO A 210 -0.16 5.54 19.02
N ILE A 211 0.81 5.94 18.20
CA ILE A 211 0.65 7.06 17.27
C ILE A 211 -0.43 6.74 16.24
N ILE A 212 -0.35 5.57 15.58
CA ILE A 212 -1.36 5.15 14.60
C ILE A 212 -2.77 5.15 15.20
N SER A 213 -2.91 4.66 16.45
CA SER A 213 -4.22 4.54 17.09
C SER A 213 -4.91 5.88 17.37
N GLY A 214 -4.13 6.95 17.62
CA GLY A 214 -4.64 8.29 17.91
C GLY A 214 -4.60 9.26 16.72
N PHE A 215 -3.78 8.97 15.69
CA PHE A 215 -3.49 9.91 14.61
C PHE A 215 -4.75 10.33 13.85
N THR A 216 -5.60 9.37 13.46
CA THR A 216 -6.81 9.66 12.69
C THR A 216 -7.77 10.55 13.47
N GLU A 217 -7.96 10.34 14.77
CA GLU A 217 -8.84 11.21 15.57
C GLU A 217 -8.26 12.61 15.76
N ALA A 218 -6.93 12.73 15.89
CA ALA A 218 -6.26 14.01 16.07
C ALA A 218 -6.20 14.84 14.77
N MET A 219 -6.17 14.19 13.60
CA MET A 219 -5.98 14.83 12.29
C MET A 219 -7.22 14.77 11.37
N ALA A 220 -8.30 14.14 11.83
CA ALA A 220 -9.53 14.03 11.05
C ALA A 220 -10.14 15.41 10.77
N VAL A 221 -10.44 15.64 9.49
CA VAL A 221 -11.30 16.74 9.06
C VAL A 221 -12.63 16.15 8.59
N ASN A 222 -13.72 16.86 8.85
CA ASN A 222 -15.04 16.46 8.41
C ASN A 222 -15.08 16.39 6.88
N GLY A 223 -15.20 15.16 6.35
CA GLY A 223 -15.36 14.90 4.93
C GLY A 223 -16.82 15.04 4.46
N SER A 224 -17.02 14.95 3.15
CA SER A 224 -18.34 14.99 2.55
C SER A 224 -19.13 13.70 2.84
N THR A 225 -20.31 13.82 3.45
CA THR A 225 -21.21 12.68 3.69
C THR A 225 -21.59 11.93 2.39
N ARG A 226 -21.58 12.62 1.25
CA ARG A 226 -21.90 12.02 -0.05
C ARG A 226 -20.86 10.99 -0.48
N GLU A 227 -19.58 11.24 -0.18
CA GLU A 227 -18.49 10.31 -0.51
C GLU A 227 -18.66 9.00 0.26
N ILE A 228 -19.02 9.09 1.55
CA ILE A 228 -19.32 7.93 2.39
C ILE A 228 -20.50 7.13 1.82
N VAL A 229 -21.58 7.81 1.41
CA VAL A 229 -22.75 7.14 0.83
C VAL A 229 -22.41 6.45 -0.50
N PHE A 230 -21.73 7.11 -1.43
CA PHE A 230 -21.32 6.49 -2.69
C PHE A 230 -20.37 5.31 -2.46
N TYR A 231 -19.45 5.44 -1.51
CA TYR A 231 -18.56 4.37 -1.11
C TYR A 231 -19.33 3.15 -0.56
N LEU A 232 -20.29 3.35 0.35
CA LEU A 232 -21.10 2.27 0.90
C LEU A 232 -21.96 1.59 -0.18
N ILE A 233 -22.58 2.36 -1.08
CA ILE A 233 -23.37 1.81 -2.19
C ILE A 233 -22.49 0.95 -3.12
N THR A 234 -21.29 1.43 -3.47
CA THR A 234 -20.37 0.68 -4.34
C THR A 234 -19.83 -0.56 -3.66
N ALA A 235 -19.49 -0.49 -2.37
CA ALA A 235 -19.08 -1.65 -1.59
C ALA A 235 -20.18 -2.71 -1.49
N ILE A 236 -21.39 -2.31 -1.11
CA ILE A 236 -22.53 -3.24 -0.98
C ILE A 236 -22.87 -3.88 -2.32
N SER A 237 -22.92 -3.09 -3.40
CA SER A 237 -23.21 -3.64 -4.74
C SER A 237 -22.14 -4.65 -5.18
N LEU A 238 -20.86 -4.39 -4.90
CA LEU A 238 -19.78 -5.32 -5.19
C LEU A 238 -19.90 -6.63 -4.39
N LEU A 239 -20.22 -6.55 -3.09
CA LEU A 239 -20.44 -7.73 -2.25
C LEU A 239 -21.66 -8.55 -2.68
N ILE A 240 -22.74 -7.88 -3.11
CA ILE A 240 -23.95 -8.53 -3.66
C ILE A 240 -23.60 -9.28 -4.95
N VAL A 241 -22.86 -8.66 -5.87
CA VAL A 241 -22.44 -9.30 -7.13
C VAL A 241 -21.62 -10.56 -6.86
N ILE A 242 -20.66 -10.50 -5.95
CA ILE A 242 -19.85 -11.67 -5.54
C ILE A 242 -20.74 -12.77 -4.95
N SER A 243 -21.72 -12.40 -4.14
CA SER A 243 -22.63 -13.34 -3.47
C SER A 243 -23.54 -14.06 -4.48
N ILE A 244 -24.11 -13.33 -5.44
CA ILE A 244 -25.02 -13.85 -6.47
C ILE A 244 -24.30 -14.77 -7.47
N GLN A 245 -22.99 -14.60 -7.66
CA GLN A 245 -22.26 -15.34 -8.68
C GLN A 245 -22.22 -16.85 -8.39
N ARG A 246 -23.03 -17.64 -9.12
CA ARG A 246 -23.23 -19.08 -8.86
C ARG A 246 -22.06 -19.97 -9.25
N GLN A 247 -21.17 -19.50 -10.13
CA GLN A 247 -20.07 -20.30 -10.67
C GLN A 247 -18.84 -20.38 -9.75
N ILE A 248 -18.83 -19.67 -8.62
CA ILE A 248 -17.68 -19.58 -7.72
C ILE A 248 -17.92 -20.46 -6.49
N ASN A 249 -16.91 -21.28 -6.14
CA ASN A 249 -16.92 -22.10 -4.93
C ASN A 249 -17.11 -21.24 -3.66
N VAL A 250 -17.79 -21.79 -2.66
CA VAL A 250 -18.10 -21.08 -1.39
C VAL A 250 -16.84 -20.54 -0.71
N ILE A 251 -15.76 -21.33 -0.68
CA ILE A 251 -14.46 -20.93 -0.09
C ILE A 251 -13.92 -19.68 -0.78
N SER A 252 -13.96 -19.64 -2.10
CA SER A 252 -13.45 -18.50 -2.86
C SER A 252 -14.34 -17.27 -2.75
N LYS A 253 -15.66 -17.44 -2.52
CA LYS A 253 -16.56 -16.33 -2.18
C LYS A 253 -16.22 -15.73 -0.81
N ILE A 254 -16.02 -16.57 0.20
CA ILE A 254 -15.63 -16.13 1.54
C ILE A 254 -14.30 -15.38 1.47
N PHE A 255 -13.32 -15.92 0.74
CA PHE A 255 -12.04 -15.26 0.54
C PHE A 255 -12.17 -13.86 -0.09
N LEU A 256 -12.94 -13.74 -1.19
CA LEU A 256 -13.19 -12.46 -1.83
C LEU A 256 -13.90 -11.49 -0.89
N PHE A 257 -14.95 -11.95 -0.20
CA PHE A 257 -15.67 -11.16 0.79
C PHE A 257 -14.73 -10.62 1.86
N CYS A 258 -13.87 -11.47 2.44
CA CYS A 258 -12.92 -11.07 3.47
C CYS A 258 -11.89 -10.05 2.97
N ILE A 259 -11.35 -10.22 1.76
CA ILE A 259 -10.37 -9.25 1.22
C ILE A 259 -11.01 -7.90 0.97
N TYR A 260 -12.20 -7.85 0.35
CA TYR A 260 -12.91 -6.60 0.14
C TYR A 260 -13.37 -5.97 1.47
N PHE A 261 -13.70 -6.79 2.46
CA PHE A 261 -14.00 -6.31 3.81
C PHE A 261 -12.79 -5.69 4.50
N CYS A 262 -11.58 -6.22 4.31
CA CYS A 262 -10.36 -5.60 4.87
C CYS A 262 -10.08 -4.20 4.30
N LEU A 263 -10.64 -3.88 3.13
CA LEU A 263 -10.58 -2.56 2.51
C LEU A 263 -11.71 -1.63 2.93
N LEU A 264 -12.73 -2.14 3.60
CA LEU A 264 -13.75 -1.28 4.20
C LEU A 264 -13.07 -0.50 5.31
N PRO A 265 -13.09 0.85 5.26
CA PRO A 265 -12.56 1.63 6.34
C PRO A 265 -13.35 1.25 7.59
N SER A 266 -12.63 0.88 8.65
CA SER A 266 -13.19 0.49 9.94
C SER A 266 -13.98 1.63 10.61
N ARG A 267 -13.95 2.84 10.05
CA ARG A 267 -14.74 4.00 10.43
C ARG A 267 -15.22 4.74 9.17
N PRO A 268 -16.44 5.33 9.17
CA PRO A 268 -16.89 6.18 8.08
C PRO A 268 -15.87 7.31 7.87
N VAL A 269 -15.41 7.43 6.62
CA VAL A 269 -14.30 8.26 6.16
C VAL A 269 -14.45 9.71 6.66
N LEU A 270 -13.69 10.06 7.70
CA LEU A 270 -13.21 11.42 7.89
C LEU A 270 -12.02 11.53 6.92
N SER A 271 -12.09 12.43 5.95
CA SER A 271 -11.09 12.52 4.90
C SER A 271 -9.74 12.87 5.51
N ASP A 272 -8.74 11.99 5.36
CA ASP A 272 -7.32 12.31 5.57
C ASP A 272 -6.79 13.20 4.41
N THR A 273 -7.56 14.20 3.99
CA THR A 273 -6.98 15.35 3.31
C THR A 273 -6.43 16.23 4.42
N VAL A 274 -5.12 16.15 4.63
CA VAL A 274 -4.39 17.24 5.30
C VAL A 274 -4.86 18.52 4.63
N ALA A 275 -5.53 19.36 5.41
CA ALA A 275 -5.94 20.67 4.94
C ALA A 275 -4.64 21.37 4.54
N VAL A 276 -4.43 21.52 3.23
CA VAL A 276 -3.58 22.57 2.71
C VAL A 276 -4.20 23.84 3.27
N MET A 277 -3.63 24.38 4.35
CA MET A 277 -3.93 25.73 4.79
C MET A 277 -3.53 26.64 3.64
N SER A 278 -4.49 26.93 2.78
CA SER A 278 -4.46 28.06 1.89
C SER A 278 -4.31 29.31 2.76
N SER A 279 -3.13 29.92 2.68
CA SER A 279 -2.90 31.35 2.88
C SER A 279 -3.67 31.99 4.05
N SER A 280 -3.21 31.78 5.28
CA SER A 280 -3.35 32.81 6.31
C SER A 280 -2.29 33.90 6.04
N PRO A 281 -2.66 35.18 5.97
CA PRO A 281 -1.72 36.25 5.66
C PRO A 281 -0.64 36.32 6.75
N VAL A 282 0.57 36.62 6.30
CA VAL A 282 1.72 37.00 7.13
C VAL A 282 1.23 37.94 8.24
N VAL A 283 1.27 37.48 9.48
CA VAL A 283 1.26 38.37 10.64
C VAL A 283 2.71 38.83 10.77
N PRO A 284 3.05 40.11 10.46
CA PRO A 284 4.39 40.60 10.67
C PRO A 284 4.56 40.80 12.18
N TYR A 285 5.41 39.98 12.80
CA TYR A 285 5.96 40.31 14.11
C TYR A 285 7.06 41.37 13.88
N LEU A 286 6.69 42.63 14.09
CA LEU A 286 7.56 43.69 14.61
C LEU A 286 7.23 43.85 16.09
#